data_AF-A0A2E3Q274-F1
#
_entry.id   AF-A0A2E3Q274-F1
#
_cell.length_a   1.000
_cell.length_b   1.000
_cell.length_c   1.000
_cell.angle_alpha   90.00
_cell.angle_beta   90.00
_cell.angle_gamma   90.00
#
_symmetry.space_group_name_H-M   'P 1'
#
loop_
_entity.id
_entity.type
_entity.pdbx_description
1 polymer ?
#
loop_
_entity_poly.entity_id
_entity_poly.type
_entity_poly.pdbx_seq_one_letter_code
_entity_poly.pdbx_strand_id
1 'polypeptide(L)' 'MPAKDHLIKAIREYNRSARRDWLNQFDSDSLQRYLDHLLHGSEPRGGTSRWMRPGDAPSMIARTAG' A
#
# COMPACT_ATOMS: atom_id res chain seq x y z
N MET A 1 -16.09 14.58 11.87
CA MET A 1 -15.27 13.97 10.80
C MET A 1 -13.96 14.72 10.72
N PRO A 2 -12.78 14.06 10.75
CA PRO A 2 -11.51 14.75 10.59
C PRO A 2 -11.46 15.44 9.23
N ALA A 3 -10.98 16.68 9.20
CA ALA A 3 -10.84 17.42 7.94
C ALA A 3 -9.90 16.67 6.99
N LYS A 4 -10.22 16.65 5.69
CA LYS A 4 -9.44 15.97 4.64
C LYS A 4 -7.94 16.29 4.71
N ASP A 5 -7.59 17.55 4.94
CA ASP A 5 -6.20 17.99 5.10
C ASP A 5 -5.47 17.32 6.28
N HIS A 6 -6.19 17.00 7.35
CA HIS A 6 -5.62 16.32 8.51
C HIS A 6 -5.26 14.87 8.17
N LEU A 7 -6.12 14.18 7.41
CA LEU A 7 -5.85 12.82 6.91
C LEU A 7 -4.65 12.82 5.97
N ILE A 8 -4.58 13.76 5.03
CA ILE A 8 -3.46 13.89 4.09
C ILE A 8 -2.14 14.13 4.84
N LYS A 9 -2.15 15.00 5.86
CA LYS A 9 -0.95 15.26 6.67
C LYS A 9 -0.50 13.99 7.40
N ALA A 10 -1.43 13.28 8.06
CA ALA A 10 -1.15 12.03 8.75
C ALA A 10 -0.57 10.97 7.80
N ILE A 11 -1.20 10.77 6.63
CA ILE A 11 -0.70 9.84 5.60
C ILE A 11 0.73 10.19 5.17
N ARG A 12 1.05 11.48 5.04
CA ARG A 12 2.40 11.93 4.64
C ARG A 12 3.46 11.76 5.72
N GLU A 13 3.08 11.74 7.00
CA GLU A 13 3.99 11.38 8.11
C GLU A 13 4.42 9.91 7.99
N TYR A 14 3.48 9.01 7.69
CA TYR A 14 3.76 7.58 7.52
C TYR A 14 4.39 7.25 6.16
N ASN A 15 3.88 7.85 5.09
CA ASN A 15 4.36 7.66 3.72
C ASN A 15 4.84 8.99 3.14
N ARG A 16 6.08 9.36 3.45
CA ARG A 16 6.72 10.60 2.96
C ARG A 16 6.82 10.70 1.43
N SER A 17 6.68 9.59 0.70
CA SER A 17 6.69 9.57 -0.77
C SER A 17 5.33 9.93 -1.40
N ALA A 18 4.23 9.83 -0.62
CA ALA A 18 2.91 10.18 -1.12
C ALA A 18 2.78 11.71 -1.32
N ARG A 19 2.54 12.13 -2.57
CA ARG A 19 2.35 13.54 -2.91
C ARG A 19 0.97 14.02 -2.44
N ARG A 20 0.92 15.25 -1.92
CA ARG A 20 -0.33 15.89 -1.48
C ARG A 20 -1.34 16.01 -2.63
N ASP A 21 -0.89 16.40 -3.82
CA ASP A 21 -1.78 16.58 -4.99
C ASP A 21 -2.42 15.26 -5.45
N TRP A 22 -1.72 14.15 -5.23
CA TRP A 22 -2.26 12.81 -5.49
C TRP A 22 -3.29 12.41 -4.43
N LEU A 23 -2.98 12.62 -3.15
CA LEU A 23 -3.91 12.34 -2.05
C LEU A 23 -5.17 13.23 -2.10
N ASN A 24 -5.05 14.44 -2.64
CA ASN A 24 -6.18 15.36 -2.76
C ASN A 24 -7.23 14.91 -3.79
N GLN A 25 -6.93 13.95 -4.65
CA GLN A 25 -7.89 13.37 -5.61
C GLN A 25 -8.87 12.40 -4.94
N PHE A 26 -8.60 11.96 -3.71
CA PHE A 26 -9.43 10.99 -3.00
C PHE A 26 -10.35 11.66 -1.98
N ASP A 27 -11.49 11.02 -1.72
CA ASP A 27 -12.41 11.43 -0.66
C ASP A 27 -11.88 11.11 0.74
N SER A 28 -12.45 11.76 1.74
CA SER A 28 -12.04 11.60 3.14
C SER A 28 -12.15 10.15 3.63
N ASP A 29 -13.19 9.41 3.24
CA ASP A 29 -13.36 8.00 3.62
C ASP A 29 -12.24 7.10 3.06
N SER A 30 -11.86 7.33 1.80
CA SER A 30 -10.77 6.60 1.14
C SER A 30 -9.42 6.91 1.79
N LEU A 31 -9.17 8.18 2.13
CA LEU A 31 -7.97 8.59 2.84
C LEU A 31 -7.91 8.00 4.25
N GLN A 32 -9.04 7.92 4.95
CA GLN A 32 -9.12 7.31 6.28
C GLN A 32 -8.80 5.81 6.22
N ARG A 33 -9.37 5.07 5.26
CA ARG A 33 -9.04 3.65 5.04
C ARG A 33 -7.57 3.44 4.70
N TYR A 34 -6.99 4.32 3.90
CA TYR A 34 -5.57 4.24 3.54
C TYR A 34 -4.66 4.51 4.74
N LEU A 35 -5.00 5.51 5.57
CA LEU A 35 -4.28 5.77 6.81
C LEU A 35 -4.37 4.59 7.77
N ASP A 36 -5.57 4.00 7.93
CA ASP A 36 -5.79 2.82 8.74
C ASP A 36 -4.95 1.62 8.26
N HIS A 37 -4.87 1.42 6.94
CA HIS A 37 -4.01 0.42 6.33
C HIS A 37 -2.52 0.68 6.58
N LEU A 38 -2.06 1.93 6.55
CA LEU A 38 -0.66 2.27 6.88
C LEU A 38 -0.31 2.01 8.35
N LEU A 39 -1.27 2.26 9.25
CA LEU A 39 -1.13 2.00 10.68
C LEU A 39 -1.08 0.49 10.99
N HIS A 40 -1.93 -0.31 10.36
CA HIS A 40 -1.99 -1.76 10.56
C HIS A 40 -0.94 -2.52 9.74
N GLY A 41 -0.56 -2.02 8.57
CA GLY A 41 0.41 -2.65 7.66
C GLY A 41 1.88 -2.49 8.05
N SER A 42 2.16 -1.77 9.15
CA SER A 42 3.49 -1.67 9.77
C SER A 42 3.77 -2.78 10.78
N GLU A 43 2.89 -3.78 10.92
CA GLU A 43 3.29 -5.05 11.51
C GLU A 43 4.52 -5.57 10.74
N PRO A 44 5.55 -6.07 11.45
CA PRO A 44 6.68 -6.66 10.76
C PRO A 44 6.11 -7.74 9.87
N ARG A 45 6.49 -7.72 8.59
CA ARG A 45 6.50 -8.93 7.77
C ARG A 45 7.46 -9.89 8.46
N GLY A 46 7.05 -10.46 9.60
CA GLY A 46 7.81 -11.43 10.35
C GLY A 46 8.19 -12.53 9.38
N GLY A 47 9.34 -13.16 9.57
CA GLY A 47 9.91 -14.17 8.64
C GLY A 47 9.00 -15.36 8.30
N THR A 48 7.76 -15.39 8.79
CA THR A 48 6.65 -16.27 8.43
C THR A 48 5.78 -15.77 7.27
N SER A 49 5.84 -14.49 6.87
CA SER A 49 5.12 -13.95 5.70
C SER A 49 5.83 -14.33 4.39
N ARG A 50 6.08 -15.62 4.20
CA ARG A 50 6.56 -16.19 2.95
C ARG A 50 5.44 -15.98 1.93
N TRP A 51 5.73 -15.25 0.86
CA TRP A 51 4.90 -15.27 -0.35
C TRP A 51 4.79 -16.73 -0.80
N MET A 52 3.73 -17.42 -0.39
CA MET A 52 3.42 -18.76 -0.87
C MET A 52 2.77 -18.54 -2.22
N ARG A 53 3.53 -18.78 -3.30
CA ARG A 53 2.92 -18.80 -4.63
C ARG A 53 1.78 -19.82 -4.59
N PRO A 54 0.58 -19.47 -5.09
CA PRO A 54 -0.41 -20.49 -5.44
C PRO A 54 0.26 -21.47 -6.41
N GLY A 55 0.08 -22.78 -6.20
CA GLY A 55 0.68 -23.83 -7.04
C GLY A 55 0.25 -23.77 -8.52
N ASP A 56 -0.63 -22.84 -8.88
CA ASP A 56 -1.18 -22.62 -10.21
C ASP A 56 -0.45 -21.54 -11.04
N ALA A 57 0.59 -20.90 -10.52
CA ALA A 57 1.36 -19.92 -11.29
C ALA A 57 2.50 -20.64 -12.06
N PRO A 58 2.43 -20.78 -13.40
CA PRO A 58 3.50 -21.43 -14.15
C PRO A 58 4.82 -20.67 -13.97
N SER A 59 5.86 -21.41 -13.57
CA SER A 59 7.21 -20.90 -13.44
C SER A 59 7.71 -20.41 -14.79
N MET A 60 7.86 -19.08 -14.92
CA MET A 60 8.78 -18.37 -15.81
C MET A 60 9.09 -19.08 -17.15
N ILE A 61 8.35 -18.74 -18.20
CA ILE A 61 8.63 -19.20 -19.56
C ILE A 61 9.93 -18.52 -20.03
N ALA A 62 11.04 -19.24 -20.03
CA ALA A 62 12.25 -18.82 -20.73
C ALA A 62 12.03 -19.03 -22.24
N ARG A 63 12.09 -17.97 -23.03
CA ARG A 63 12.21 -18.09 -24.48
C ARG A 63 13.56 -18.73 -24.81
N THR A 64 13.58 -19.98 -25.25
CA THR A 64 14.73 -20.52 -25.97
C THR A 64 14.79 -19.78 -27.31
N ALA A 65 15.86 -19.01 -27.52
CA ALA A 65 16.17 -18.48 -28.84
C ALA A 65 16.46 -19.66 -29.78
N GLY A 66 15.76 -19.70 -30.92
CA GLY A 66 16.13 -20.51 -32.08
C GLY A 66 17.00 -19.69 -33.03
#